data_AF-A0A1M4INT2-F1
#
_entry.id   AF-A0A1M4INT2-F1
#
_cell.length_a   1.000
_cell.length_b   1.000
_cell.length_c   1.000
_cell.angle_alpha   90.00
_cell.angle_beta   90.00
_cell.angle_gamma   90.00
#
_symmetry.space_group_name_H-M   'P 1'
#
loop_
_entity.id
_entity.type
_entity.pdbx_description
1 polymer ?
#
loop_
_entity_poly.entity_id
_entity_poly.type
_entity_poly.pdbx_seq_one_letter_code
_entity_poly.pdbx_strand_id
1 'polypeptide(L)'
;MSIQSKQRRDVRKKLAERLRHRSDAAAATSIEPHAELRDQQRTLLAGIVRRDGEWVLGMDGRIAGHSESAAQVLSLIMQAAELHERAGTPVRLVYSDALKDAAQADAQAQGLSFDEFKHRHAQAMQRGAGTALPG
;
A
#
# COMPACT_ATOMS: atom_id res chain seq x y z
N MET A 1 -28.23 26.80 23.54
CA MET A 1 -26.82 26.85 23.06
C MET A 1 -26.59 25.66 22.13
N SER A 2 -26.27 25.89 20.85
CA SER A 2 -26.52 24.95 19.72
C SER A 2 -25.35 24.00 19.38
N ILE A 3 -25.66 22.69 19.28
CA ILE A 3 -24.75 21.56 19.05
C ILE A 3 -24.29 21.46 17.58
N GLN A 4 -25.05 22.03 16.64
CA GLN A 4 -24.78 21.94 15.20
C GLN A 4 -23.49 22.66 14.76
N SER A 5 -23.00 23.63 15.53
CA SER A 5 -21.78 24.39 15.18
C SER A 5 -20.47 23.65 15.41
N LYS A 6 -20.45 22.57 16.21
CA LYS A 6 -19.25 21.74 16.43
C LYS A 6 -19.04 20.74 15.28
N GLN A 7 -20.09 20.03 14.87
CA GLN A 7 -20.01 19.04 13.80
C GLN A 7 -19.53 19.62 12.46
N ARG A 8 -19.96 20.84 12.10
CA ARG A 8 -19.52 21.49 10.85
C ARG A 8 -18.02 21.85 10.85
N ARG A 9 -17.41 22.03 12.02
CA ARG A 9 -16.01 22.41 12.16
C ARG A 9 -15.08 21.20 12.04
N ASP A 10 -15.46 20.06 12.63
CA ASP A 10 -14.73 18.80 12.50
C ASP A 10 -14.76 18.25 11.08
N VAL A 11 -15.91 18.32 10.39
CA VAL A 11 -16.02 17.91 8.98
C VAL A 11 -15.12 18.78 8.09
N ARG A 12 -15.02 20.09 8.35
CA ARG A 12 -14.12 20.99 7.61
C ARG A 12 -12.64 20.71 7.87
N LYS A 13 -12.25 20.39 9.11
CA LYS A 13 -10.86 19.99 9.43
C LYS A 13 -10.49 18.68 8.73
N LYS A 14 -11.36 17.67 8.81
CA LYS A 14 -11.14 16.36 8.17
C LYS A 14 -11.12 16.46 6.64
N LEU A 15 -11.92 17.36 6.05
CA LEU A 15 -11.88 17.65 4.61
C LEU A 15 -10.62 18.43 4.22
N ALA A 16 -10.16 19.36 5.05
CA ALA A 16 -8.93 20.12 4.83
C ALA A 16 -7.67 19.26 4.92
N GLU A 17 -7.62 18.28 5.84
CA GLU A 17 -6.57 17.26 5.86
C GLU A 17 -6.63 16.38 4.62
N ARG A 18 -7.81 15.90 4.22
CA ARG A 18 -8.01 15.13 2.97
C ARG A 18 -7.58 15.91 1.72
N LEU A 19 -7.83 17.21 1.67
CA LEU A 19 -7.41 18.08 0.57
C LEU A 19 -5.89 18.31 0.57
N ARG A 20 -5.27 18.43 1.75
CA ARG A 20 -3.80 18.52 1.88
C ARG A 20 -3.09 17.24 1.44
N HIS A 21 -3.61 16.07 1.82
CA HIS A 21 -3.11 14.77 1.33
C HIS A 21 -3.33 14.58 -0.18
N ARG A 22 -4.36 15.20 -0.76
CA ARG A 22 -4.60 15.18 -2.21
C ARG A 22 -3.69 16.15 -2.97
N SER A 23 -3.32 17.28 -2.38
CA SER A 23 -2.41 18.25 -3.01
C SER A 23 -0.94 17.80 -2.98
N ASP A 24 -0.51 17.02 -1.98
CA ASP A 24 0.82 16.41 -1.97
C ASP A 24 0.96 15.30 -3.04
N ALA A 25 -0.13 14.59 -3.35
CA ALA A 25 -0.19 13.66 -4.48
C ALA A 25 -0.25 14.33 -5.86
N ALA A 26 -0.40 15.67 -5.91
CA ALA A 26 -0.56 16.44 -7.15
C ALA A 26 0.63 17.37 -7.46
N ALA A 27 1.64 17.43 -6.59
CA ALA A 27 2.79 18.32 -6.75
C ALA A 27 4.02 17.56 -7.26
N ALA A 28 4.20 17.62 -8.58
CA ALA A 28 5.43 17.37 -9.34
C ALA A 28 5.90 15.90 -9.49
N THR A 29 6.05 15.51 -10.76
CA THR A 29 6.40 14.18 -11.30
C THR A 29 5.20 13.26 -11.42
N SER A 30 5.03 12.63 -12.58
CA SER A 30 3.96 11.68 -12.89
C SER A 30 4.03 10.48 -11.96
N ILE A 31 3.44 10.59 -10.77
CA ILE A 31 3.26 9.47 -9.86
C ILE A 31 2.14 8.63 -10.47
N GLU A 32 2.51 7.55 -11.17
CA GLU A 32 1.54 6.58 -11.69
C GLU A 32 1.11 5.66 -10.53
N PRO A 33 -0.16 5.76 -10.08
CA PRO A 33 -0.66 4.86 -9.06
C PRO A 33 -0.84 3.48 -9.68
N HIS A 34 -0.12 2.50 -9.12
CA HIS A 34 -0.06 1.16 -9.67
C HIS A 34 -0.83 0.13 -8.85
N ALA A 35 -1.02 0.38 -7.54
CA ALA A 35 -1.99 -0.36 -6.74
C ALA A 35 -2.58 0.51 -5.64
N GLU A 36 -3.80 0.20 -5.23
CA GLU A 36 -4.51 0.84 -4.15
C GLU A 36 -5.30 -0.20 -3.34
N LEU A 37 -5.10 -0.20 -2.04
CA LEU A 37 -5.87 -0.96 -1.07
C LEU A 37 -6.84 -0.01 -0.36
N ARG A 38 -8.14 -0.27 -0.49
CA ARG A 38 -9.19 0.58 0.09
C ARG A 38 -10.14 -0.20 0.98
N ASP A 39 -10.61 0.41 2.07
CA ASP A 39 -11.69 -0.16 2.88
C ASP A 39 -13.08 0.04 2.22
N GLN A 40 -14.14 -0.48 2.86
CA GLN A 40 -15.52 -0.24 2.42
C GLN A 40 -15.93 1.23 2.39
N GLN A 41 -15.34 2.07 3.24
CA GLN A 41 -15.56 3.51 3.28
C GLN A 41 -14.79 4.26 2.17
N ARG A 42 -14.09 3.53 1.29
CA ARG A 42 -13.21 4.04 0.23
C ARG A 42 -12.02 4.82 0.77
N THR A 43 -11.66 4.63 2.04
CA THR A 43 -10.42 5.11 2.64
C THR A 43 -9.25 4.33 2.06
N LEU A 44 -8.22 5.03 1.61
CA LEU A 44 -6.98 4.41 1.15
C LEU A 44 -6.18 3.94 2.37
N LEU A 45 -6.02 2.63 2.52
CA LEU A 45 -5.22 2.01 3.58
C LEU A 45 -3.76 1.88 3.15
N ALA A 46 -3.53 1.46 1.91
CA ALA A 46 -2.21 1.35 1.32
C ALA A 46 -2.25 1.61 -0.18
N GLY A 47 -1.11 1.95 -0.78
CA GLY A 47 -0.97 2.12 -2.22
C GLY A 47 0.46 1.89 -2.68
N ILE A 48 0.60 1.46 -3.92
CA ILE A 48 1.89 1.30 -4.59
C ILE A 48 1.98 2.35 -5.68
N VAL A 49 3.08 3.09 -5.69
CA VAL A 49 3.41 4.05 -6.73
C VAL A 49 4.80 3.77 -7.25
N ARG A 50 5.06 4.17 -8.50
CA ARG A 50 6.40 4.11 -9.07
C ARG A 50 7.01 5.50 -9.07
N ARG A 51 8.20 5.64 -8.47
CA ARG A 51 8.92 6.91 -8.35
C ARG A 51 10.38 6.70 -8.68
N ASP A 52 10.91 7.47 -9.62
CA ASP A 52 12.33 7.43 -10.02
C ASP A 52 12.82 6.02 -10.41
N GLY A 53 11.92 5.17 -10.92
CA GLY A 53 12.20 3.78 -11.30
C GLY A 53 11.97 2.76 -10.19
N GLU A 54 11.88 3.19 -8.93
CA GLU A 54 11.62 2.34 -7.76
C GLU A 54 10.12 2.19 -7.47
N TRP A 55 9.77 1.07 -6.85
CA TRP A 55 8.42 0.83 -6.34
C TRP A 55 8.33 1.26 -4.89
N VAL A 56 7.39 2.17 -4.62
CA VAL A 56 7.17 2.74 -3.28
C VAL A 56 5.83 2.26 -2.76
N LEU A 57 5.85 1.62 -1.58
CA LEU A 57 4.66 1.24 -0.83
C LEU A 57 4.34 2.34 0.17
N GLY A 58 3.19 2.98 0.00
CA GLY A 58 2.59 3.88 0.97
C GLY A 58 1.53 3.19 1.82
N MET A 59 1.47 3.46 3.11
CA MET A 59 0.41 3.03 4.04
C MET A 59 -0.08 4.24 4.84
N ASP A 60 -1.40 4.41 4.95
CA ASP A 60 -2.04 5.54 5.67
C ASP A 60 -1.48 6.93 5.31
N GLY A 61 -1.12 7.13 4.04
CA GLY A 61 -0.55 8.40 3.56
C GLY A 61 0.91 8.64 3.96
N ARG A 62 1.62 7.61 4.43
CA ARG A 62 3.06 7.63 4.71
C ARG A 62 3.77 6.59 3.86
N ILE A 63 5.05 6.80 3.55
CA ILE A 63 5.88 5.77 2.90
C ILE A 63 6.21 4.70 3.95
N ALA A 64 5.74 3.48 3.70
CA ALA A 64 6.03 2.31 4.54
C ALA A 64 7.32 1.61 4.09
N GLY A 65 7.65 1.67 2.81
CA GLY A 65 8.89 1.12 2.26
C GLY A 65 9.05 1.41 0.78
N HIS A 66 10.26 1.16 0.28
CA HIS A 66 10.60 1.20 -1.14
C HIS A 66 11.34 -0.09 -1.54
N SER A 67 11.25 -0.47 -2.80
CA SER A 67 11.84 -1.69 -3.34
C SER A 67 12.04 -1.55 -4.84
N GLU A 68 13.12 -2.11 -5.36
CA GLU A 68 13.35 -2.21 -6.81
C GLU A 68 12.49 -3.31 -7.44
N SER A 69 12.05 -4.30 -6.65
CA SER A 69 11.19 -5.38 -7.12
C SER A 69 9.70 -5.05 -6.96
N ALA A 70 8.97 -5.12 -8.08
CA ALA A 70 7.51 -5.07 -8.16
C ALA A 70 6.88 -6.26 -7.44
N ALA A 71 7.46 -7.45 -7.60
CA ALA A 71 6.94 -8.67 -6.97
C ALA A 71 6.92 -8.54 -5.44
N GLN A 72 7.97 -7.92 -4.89
CA GLN A 72 8.08 -7.65 -3.46
C GLN A 72 6.97 -6.73 -2.96
N VAL A 73 6.82 -5.52 -3.52
CA VAL A 73 5.77 -4.58 -3.07
C VAL A 73 4.37 -5.13 -3.27
N LEU A 74 4.12 -5.87 -4.37
CA LEU A 74 2.82 -6.45 -4.64
C LEU A 74 2.50 -7.55 -3.62
N SER A 75 3.47 -8.40 -3.27
CA SER A 75 3.28 -9.41 -2.24
C SER A 75 2.96 -8.79 -0.87
N LEU A 76 3.59 -7.66 -0.53
CA LEU A 76 3.35 -6.94 0.73
C LEU A 76 1.95 -6.34 0.79
N ILE A 77 1.49 -5.67 -0.26
CA ILE A 77 0.14 -5.09 -0.25
C ILE A 77 -0.96 -6.17 -0.25
N MET A 78 -0.73 -7.31 -0.89
CA MET A 78 -1.62 -8.46 -0.83
C MET A 78 -1.69 -9.05 0.59
N GLN A 79 -0.54 -9.18 1.26
CA GLN A 79 -0.50 -9.65 2.65
C GLN A 79 -1.17 -8.66 3.61
N ALA A 80 -0.98 -7.35 3.41
CA ALA A 80 -1.68 -6.31 4.16
C ALA A 80 -3.20 -6.41 3.95
N ALA A 81 -3.65 -6.63 2.71
CA ALA A 81 -5.06 -6.83 2.41
C ALA A 81 -5.64 -8.04 3.17
N GLU A 82 -4.94 -9.18 3.13
CA GLU A 82 -5.35 -10.39 3.85
C GLU A 82 -5.39 -10.18 5.38
N LEU A 83 -4.43 -9.43 5.94
CA LEU A 83 -4.43 -9.09 7.36
C LEU A 83 -5.65 -8.25 7.75
N HIS A 84 -6.03 -7.27 6.93
CA HIS A 84 -7.22 -6.46 7.15
C HIS A 84 -8.51 -7.30 7.07
N GLU A 85 -8.63 -8.19 6.07
CA GLU A 85 -9.76 -9.12 5.96
C GLU A 85 -9.87 -10.00 7.21
N ARG A 86 -8.74 -10.57 7.68
CA ARG A 86 -8.68 -11.39 8.90
C ARG A 86 -9.05 -10.60 10.16
N ALA A 87 -8.75 -9.30 10.19
CA ALA A 87 -9.15 -8.39 11.26
C ALA A 87 -10.63 -7.96 11.17
N GLY A 88 -11.41 -8.50 10.22
CA GLY A 88 -12.81 -8.16 10.01
C GLY A 88 -13.02 -6.82 9.29
N THR A 89 -11.96 -6.27 8.68
CA THR A 89 -12.03 -5.07 7.85
C THR A 89 -12.05 -5.49 6.38
N PRO A 90 -13.21 -5.51 5.72
CA PRO A 90 -13.30 -5.80 4.30
C PRO A 90 -12.59 -4.71 3.49
N VAL A 91 -11.67 -5.15 2.63
CA VAL A 91 -10.80 -4.33 1.80
C VAL A 91 -10.86 -4.75 0.33
N ARG A 92 -10.64 -3.78 -0.54
CA ARG A 92 -10.56 -3.95 -1.99
C ARG A 92 -9.18 -3.53 -2.44
N LEU A 93 -8.41 -4.50 -2.90
CA LEU A 93 -7.14 -4.26 -3.59
C LEU A 93 -7.40 -4.12 -5.09
N VAL A 94 -6.97 -3.01 -5.68
CA VAL A 94 -6.94 -2.78 -7.12
C VAL A 94 -5.48 -2.60 -7.52
N TYR A 95 -5.05 -3.23 -8.60
CA TYR A 95 -3.71 -3.07 -9.16
C TYR A 95 -3.76 -2.96 -10.68
N SER A 96 -2.79 -2.26 -11.23
CA SER A 96 -2.58 -2.09 -12.68
C SER A 96 -1.95 -3.33 -13.29
N ASP A 97 -2.24 -3.58 -14.58
CA ASP A 97 -1.60 -4.65 -15.34
C ASP A 97 -0.08 -4.45 -15.42
N ALA A 98 0.41 -3.21 -15.51
CA ALA A 98 1.84 -2.91 -15.53
C ALA A 98 2.57 -3.40 -14.27
N LEU A 99 1.98 -3.22 -13.08
CA LEU A 99 2.56 -3.74 -11.83
C LEU A 99 2.52 -5.27 -11.79
N LYS A 100 1.42 -5.86 -12.27
CA LYS A 100 1.26 -7.31 -12.33
C LYS A 100 2.31 -7.93 -13.28
N ASP A 101 2.48 -7.37 -14.46
CA ASP A 101 3.46 -7.83 -15.45
C ASP A 101 4.89 -7.67 -14.92
N ALA A 102 5.21 -6.54 -14.29
CA ALA A 102 6.51 -6.34 -13.64
C ALA A 102 6.75 -7.34 -12.50
N ALA A 103 5.74 -7.60 -11.67
CA ALA A 103 5.83 -8.59 -10.60
C ALA A 103 6.00 -10.02 -11.14
N GLN A 104 5.35 -10.34 -12.25
CA GLN A 104 5.54 -11.62 -12.93
C GLN A 104 6.96 -11.71 -13.53
N ALA A 105 7.44 -10.66 -14.20
CA ALA A 105 8.79 -10.62 -14.74
C ALA A 105 9.87 -10.80 -13.66
N ASP A 106 9.71 -10.14 -12.50
CA ASP A 106 10.61 -10.29 -11.36
C ASP A 106 10.63 -11.70 -10.77
N ALA A 107 9.45 -12.34 -10.67
CA ALA A 107 9.35 -13.72 -10.21
C ALA A 107 9.99 -14.69 -11.21
N GLN A 108 9.73 -14.48 -12.51
CA GLN A 108 10.32 -15.26 -13.60
C GLN A 108 11.85 -15.09 -13.69
N ALA A 109 12.37 -13.89 -13.42
CA ALA A 109 13.82 -13.65 -13.32
C ALA A 109 14.48 -14.49 -12.21
N GLN A 110 13.71 -14.90 -11.21
CA GLN A 110 14.14 -15.79 -10.13
C GLN A 110 13.77 -17.27 -10.40
N GLY A 111 13.24 -17.58 -11.58
CA GLY A 111 12.81 -18.92 -11.97
C GLY A 111 11.55 -19.42 -11.26
N LEU A 112 10.71 -18.50 -10.76
CA LEU A 112 9.54 -18.82 -9.94
C LEU A 112 8.27 -18.28 -10.57
N SER A 113 7.15 -18.93 -10.26
CA SER A 113 5.85 -18.27 -10.42
C SER A 113 5.67 -17.16 -9.38
N PHE A 114 4.80 -16.19 -9.68
CA PHE A 114 4.50 -15.11 -8.73
C PHE A 114 3.91 -15.64 -7.41
N ASP A 115 3.13 -16.73 -7.45
CA ASP A 115 2.58 -17.32 -6.23
C ASP A 115 3.67 -17.98 -5.36
N GLU A 116 4.61 -18.70 -5.98
CA GLU A 116 5.79 -19.24 -5.27
C GLU A 116 6.67 -18.13 -4.71
N PHE A 117 6.90 -17.06 -5.48
CA PHE A 117 7.64 -15.89 -5.01
C PHE A 117 6.96 -15.28 -3.78
N LYS A 118 5.64 -15.06 -3.83
CA LYS A 118 4.85 -14.54 -2.71
C LYS A 118 4.97 -15.45 -1.48
N HIS A 119 4.87 -16.76 -1.65
CA HIS A 119 4.98 -17.72 -0.54
C HIS A 119 6.38 -17.70 0.08
N ARG A 120 7.43 -17.73 -0.75
CA ARG A 120 8.83 -17.66 -0.31
C ARG A 120 9.13 -16.33 0.38
N HIS A 121 8.64 -15.23 -0.16
CA HIS A 121 8.83 -13.91 0.42
C HIS A 121 8.11 -13.78 1.76
N ALA A 122 6.88 -14.27 1.88
CA ALA A 122 6.16 -14.29 3.15
C ALA A 122 6.90 -15.13 4.21
N GLN A 123 7.47 -16.27 3.83
CA GLN A 123 8.31 -17.07 4.73
C GLN A 123 9.60 -16.33 5.13
N ALA A 124 10.25 -15.63 4.18
CA ALA A 124 11.44 -14.84 4.46
C ALA A 124 11.17 -13.69 5.43
N MET A 125 10.01 -13.03 5.32
CA MET A 125 9.59 -11.97 6.25
C MET A 125 9.30 -12.52 7.65
N GLN A 126 8.67 -13.70 7.77
CA GLN A 126 8.48 -14.36 9.06
C GLN A 126 9.82 -14.75 9.72
N ARG A 127 10.82 -15.12 8.90
CA ARG A 127 12.17 -15.43 9.37
C ARG A 127 12.97 -14.18 9.75
N GLY A 128 12.86 -13.11 8.96
CA GLY A 128 13.55 -11.83 9.20
C GLY A 128 12.99 -11.05 10.39
N ALA A 129 11.70 -11.17 10.68
CA ALA A 129 11.08 -10.63 11.90
C ALA A 129 11.57 -11.33 13.19
N GLY A 130 12.18 -12.51 13.07
CA GLY A 130 12.78 -13.25 14.18
C GLY A 130 14.21 -12.84 14.55
N THR A 131 14.86 -11.96 13.78
CA THR A 131 16.27 -11.57 14.03
C THR A 131 16.44 -10.28 14.84
N ALA A 132 15.35 -9.68 15.34
CA ALA A 132 15.44 -8.72 16.44
C ALA A 132 15.62 -9.46 17.77
N LEU A 133 16.78 -10.12 17.94
CA LEU A 133 17.22 -10.59 19.25
C LEU A 133 17.79 -9.41 20.04
N PRO A 134 17.34 -9.16 21.28
CA PRO A 134 17.97 -8.19 22.18
C PRO A 134 19.31 -8.76 22.64
N GLY A 135 20.37 -7.96 22.48
CA GLY A 135 21.68 -8.17 23.12
C GLY A 135 21.99 -6.99 24.00
#